data_AF-A0A3N1PXT2-F1
#
_entry.id   AF-A0A3N1PXT2-F1
#
_cell.length_a   1.000
_cell.length_b   1.000
_cell.length_c   1.000
_cell.angle_alpha   90.00
_cell.angle_beta   90.00
_cell.angle_gamma   90.00
#
_symmetry.space_group_name_H-M   'P 1'
#
loop_
_entity.id
_entity.type
_entity.pdbx_description
1 polymer ?
#
loop_
_entity_poly.entity_id
_entity_poly.type
_entity_poly.pdbx_seq_one_letter_code
_entity_poly.pdbx_strand_id
1 'polypeptide(L)'
;MKEENREVNADWIPVSGFQLRKAGVQFDAVRVDGDEGRRLADWMEALTGGDPGPVVIEANGRRGVYFLVPPGTTAHKSWPRGVTRLNAGPAHVSYVPVPALTGRTWPLAWRCPPTTPDRFVHPLLLRSAVSELLAG
;
A
#
# COMPACT_ATOMS: atom_id res chain seq x y z
N MET A 1 13.57 -25.65 -5.33
CA MET A 1 13.34 -24.67 -6.41
C MET A 1 13.75 -23.32 -5.83
N LYS A 2 14.76 -22.67 -6.40
CA LYS A 2 15.41 -21.50 -5.78
C LYS A 2 14.51 -20.28 -5.94
N GLU A 3 14.21 -19.61 -4.83
CA GLU A 3 13.50 -18.34 -4.78
C GLU A 3 14.27 -17.32 -5.63
N GLU A 4 13.63 -16.94 -6.74
CA GLU A 4 14.11 -15.91 -7.63
C GLU A 4 13.91 -14.58 -6.89
N ASN A 5 14.98 -14.06 -6.28
CA ASN A 5 15.08 -12.65 -5.90
C ASN A 5 14.94 -11.84 -7.20
N ARG A 6 13.71 -11.59 -7.63
CA ARG A 6 13.42 -10.57 -8.63
C ARG A 6 13.69 -9.24 -7.95
N GLU A 7 14.90 -8.71 -8.17
CA GLU A 7 15.21 -7.34 -7.84
C GLU A 7 14.19 -6.46 -8.57
N VAL A 8 13.18 -6.01 -7.85
CA VAL A 8 12.31 -4.94 -8.31
C VAL A 8 13.22 -3.72 -8.37
N ASN A 9 13.72 -3.38 -9.56
CA ASN A 9 14.56 -2.20 -9.76
C ASN A 9 13.68 -0.95 -9.65
N ALA A 10 13.41 -0.56 -8.40
CA ALA A 10 12.56 0.55 -8.02
C ALA A 10 13.31 1.45 -7.05
N ASP A 11 13.82 2.58 -7.55
CA ASP A 11 14.59 3.58 -6.78
C ASP A 11 13.84 4.14 -5.55
N TRP A 12 12.53 3.94 -5.49
CA TRP A 12 11.68 4.35 -4.38
C TRP A 12 11.66 3.33 -3.23
N ILE A 13 12.16 2.12 -3.42
CA ILE A 13 12.33 1.14 -2.34
C ILE A 13 13.70 1.38 -1.69
N PRO A 14 13.77 1.56 -0.36
CA PRO A 14 15.06 1.73 0.30
C PRO A 14 15.87 0.43 0.31
N VAL A 15 17.20 0.56 0.25
CA VAL A 15 18.13 -0.58 0.29
C VAL A 15 18.10 -1.28 1.66
N SER A 16 17.86 -0.54 2.74
CA SER A 16 17.78 -1.09 4.11
C SER A 16 16.85 -0.28 5.00
N GLY A 17 16.34 -0.92 6.05
CA GLY A 17 15.42 -0.29 7.01
C GLY A 17 14.09 0.10 6.37
N PHE A 18 13.60 1.29 6.68
CA PHE A 18 12.42 1.86 6.02
C PHE A 18 12.62 3.36 5.82
N GLN A 19 11.94 3.93 4.83
CA GLN A 19 11.97 5.35 4.53
C GLN A 19 10.58 5.88 4.25
N LEU A 20 10.36 7.15 4.55
CA LEU A 20 9.16 7.86 4.14
C LEU A 20 9.30 8.30 2.67
N ARG A 21 8.32 7.94 1.84
CA ARG A 21 8.21 8.41 0.46
C ARG A 21 7.07 9.39 0.32
N LYS A 22 7.31 10.47 -0.44
CA LYS A 22 6.30 11.49 -0.71
C LYS A 22 5.22 10.90 -1.61
N ALA A 23 3.97 10.97 -1.17
CA ALA A 23 2.85 10.54 -1.99
C ALA A 23 2.66 11.46 -3.22
N GLY A 24 2.11 10.91 -4.30
CA GLY A 24 1.92 11.61 -5.57
C GLY A 24 3.17 11.72 -6.46
N VAL A 25 4.32 11.17 -6.04
CA VAL A 25 5.52 11.09 -6.89
C VAL A 25 5.56 9.76 -7.64
N GLN A 26 5.90 8.66 -6.97
CA GLN A 26 5.84 7.32 -7.56
C GLN A 26 4.48 6.67 -7.38
N PHE A 27 3.79 6.96 -6.27
CA PHE A 27 2.51 6.37 -5.92
C PHE A 27 1.75 7.28 -4.95
N ASP A 28 0.44 7.05 -4.85
CA ASP A 28 -0.37 7.44 -3.70
C ASP A 28 -0.51 6.23 -2.77
N ALA A 29 -1.10 6.42 -1.58
CA ALA A 29 -1.54 5.30 -0.77
C ALA A 29 -2.94 5.49 -0.19
N VAL A 30 -3.58 4.35 0.06
CA VAL A 30 -4.81 4.24 0.82
C VAL A 30 -4.47 3.48 2.09
N ARG A 31 -4.76 4.08 3.24
CA ARG A 31 -4.50 3.49 4.55
C ARG A 31 -5.82 3.11 5.23
N VAL A 32 -5.88 1.89 5.72
CA VAL A 32 -6.93 1.39 6.63
C VAL A 32 -6.24 0.82 7.87
N ASP A 33 -6.73 1.19 9.05
CA ASP A 33 -6.10 0.81 10.32
C ASP A 33 -6.62 -0.52 10.86
N GLY A 34 -5.80 -1.20 11.67
CA GLY A 34 -6.22 -2.33 12.47
C GLY A 34 -6.68 -3.55 11.69
N ASP A 35 -7.65 -4.26 12.26
CA ASP A 35 -8.09 -5.56 11.74
C ASP A 35 -8.95 -5.44 10.47
N GLU A 36 -9.60 -4.29 10.27
CA GLU A 36 -10.29 -3.98 9.01
C GLU A 36 -9.29 -3.89 7.84
N GLY A 37 -8.16 -3.20 8.04
CA GLY A 37 -7.13 -3.11 7.02
C GLY A 37 -6.52 -4.47 6.67
N ARG A 38 -6.35 -5.35 7.67
CA ARG A 38 -5.86 -6.72 7.45
C ARG A 38 -6.84 -7.57 6.66
N ARG A 39 -8.13 -7.55 7.02
CA ARG A 39 -9.18 -8.25 6.28
C ARG A 39 -9.29 -7.76 4.84
N LEU A 40 -9.15 -6.46 4.63
CA LEU A 40 -9.14 -5.88 3.30
C LEU A 40 -7.94 -6.36 2.47
N ALA A 41 -6.75 -6.50 3.07
CA ALA A 41 -5.59 -7.06 2.37
C ALA A 41 -5.83 -8.51 1.96
N ASP A 42 -6.32 -9.35 2.87
CA ASP A 42 -6.65 -10.75 2.56
C ASP A 42 -7.71 -10.86 1.46
N TRP A 43 -8.72 -9.99 1.49
CA TRP A 43 -9.76 -9.93 0.45
C TRP A 43 -9.20 -9.49 -0.91
N MET A 44 -8.32 -8.48 -0.93
CA MET A 44 -7.67 -8.01 -2.16
C MET A 44 -6.77 -9.10 -2.76
N GLU A 45 -6.02 -9.85 -1.94
CA GLU A 45 -5.27 -11.02 -2.40
C GLU A 45 -6.18 -12.06 -3.04
N ALA A 46 -7.30 -12.41 -2.39
CA ALA A 46 -8.27 -13.36 -2.93
C ALA A 46 -8.85 -12.92 -4.28
N LEU A 47 -9.25 -11.64 -4.41
CA LEU A 47 -9.83 -11.08 -5.63
C LEU A 47 -8.84 -11.02 -6.81
N THR A 48 -7.54 -11.05 -6.54
CA THR A 48 -6.48 -10.85 -7.55
C THR A 48 -5.62 -12.09 -7.77
N GLY A 49 -6.04 -13.25 -7.25
CA GLY A 49 -5.28 -14.49 -7.38
C GLY A 49 -3.94 -14.46 -6.66
N GLY A 50 -3.85 -13.71 -5.56
CA GLY A 50 -2.66 -13.58 -4.71
C GLY A 50 -1.72 -12.42 -5.05
N ASP A 51 -2.02 -11.61 -6.06
CA ASP A 51 -1.17 -10.50 -6.50
C ASP A 51 -1.95 -9.19 -6.63
N PRO A 52 -2.32 -8.57 -5.50
CA PRO A 52 -3.10 -7.33 -5.50
C PRO A 52 -2.27 -6.11 -5.87
N GLY A 53 -0.95 -6.26 -5.98
CA GLY A 53 0.02 -5.16 -5.97
C GLY A 53 0.59 -4.88 -4.56
N PRO A 54 1.49 -3.89 -4.44
CA PRO A 54 2.23 -3.59 -3.22
C PRO A 54 1.33 -3.15 -2.04
N VAL A 55 1.45 -3.89 -0.94
CA VAL A 55 0.78 -3.61 0.34
C VAL A 55 1.80 -3.63 1.48
N VAL A 56 1.89 -2.53 2.22
CA VAL A 56 2.72 -2.41 3.43
C VAL A 56 1.86 -2.55 4.67
N ILE A 57 2.37 -3.24 5.68
CA ILE A 57 1.75 -3.36 7.00
C ILE A 57 2.66 -2.79 8.09
N GLU A 58 2.05 -2.14 9.08
CA GLU A 58 2.71 -1.66 10.29
C GLU A 58 2.29 -2.55 11.47
N ALA A 59 3.26 -3.06 12.23
CA ALA A 59 3.01 -3.97 13.34
C ALA A 59 2.62 -3.26 14.64
N ASN A 60 2.99 -1.98 14.79
CA ASN A 60 2.75 -1.17 15.99
C ASN A 60 1.81 0.02 15.69
N GLY A 61 1.63 0.91 16.66
CA GLY A 61 0.76 2.08 16.51
C GLY A 61 -0.69 1.68 16.22
N ARG A 62 -1.30 2.30 15.19
CA ARG A 62 -2.67 1.96 14.75
C ARG A 62 -2.72 0.72 13.86
N ARG A 63 -1.59 0.04 13.65
CA ARG A 63 -1.45 -1.15 12.80
C ARG A 63 -1.94 -0.85 11.37
N GLY A 64 -1.43 0.23 10.79
CA GLY A 64 -1.86 0.69 9.47
C GLY A 64 -1.54 -0.32 8.37
N VAL A 65 -2.48 -0.49 7.44
CA VAL A 65 -2.30 -1.25 6.21
C VAL A 65 -2.39 -0.28 5.03
N TYR A 66 -1.31 -0.18 4.27
CA TYR A 66 -1.12 0.80 3.21
C TYR A 66 -1.12 0.09 1.85
N PHE A 67 -2.15 0.37 1.06
CA PHE A 67 -2.28 -0.09 -0.31
C PHE A 67 -1.67 0.97 -1.22
N LEU A 68 -0.57 0.65 -1.90
CA LEU A 68 0.08 1.60 -2.79
C LEU A 68 -0.62 1.57 -4.14
N VAL A 69 -1.15 2.71 -4.57
CA VAL A 69 -1.93 2.87 -5.80
C VAL A 69 -1.23 3.87 -6.73
N PRO A 70 -1.53 3.88 -8.05
CA PRO A 70 -0.88 4.84 -8.94
C PRO A 70 -1.08 6.29 -8.48
N PRO A 71 -0.10 7.19 -8.73
CA PRO A 71 -0.12 8.55 -8.22
C PRO A 71 -1.33 9.33 -8.76
N GLY A 72 -1.95 10.16 -7.92
CA GLY A 72 -3.11 10.98 -8.26
C GLY A 72 -4.45 10.24 -8.30
N THR A 73 -4.47 8.91 -8.23
CA THR A 73 -5.71 8.14 -8.38
C THR A 73 -6.65 8.25 -7.17
N THR A 74 -6.15 8.68 -6.02
CA THR A 74 -6.95 8.82 -4.79
C THR A 74 -7.67 10.17 -4.68
N ALA A 75 -7.35 11.16 -5.53
CA ALA A 75 -7.84 12.53 -5.41
C ALA A 75 -9.29 12.72 -5.87
N HIS A 76 -9.71 12.01 -6.93
CA HIS A 76 -10.92 12.32 -7.69
C HIS A 76 -12.20 11.60 -7.27
N LYS A 77 -12.12 10.62 -6.36
CA LYS A 77 -13.28 9.86 -5.89
C LYS A 77 -13.39 9.93 -4.38
N SER A 78 -14.63 10.00 -3.88
CA SER A 78 -14.91 9.85 -2.45
C SER A 78 -14.59 8.43 -2.00
N TRP A 79 -13.87 8.32 -0.90
CA TRP A 79 -13.57 7.06 -0.23
C TRP A 79 -14.50 6.85 0.96
N PRO A 80 -14.84 5.60 1.31
CA PRO A 80 -15.64 5.30 2.49
C PRO A 80 -15.02 5.80 3.80
N ARG A 81 -15.83 5.88 4.85
CA ARG A 81 -15.33 6.16 6.22
C ARG A 81 -14.34 5.07 6.64
N GLY A 82 -13.43 5.42 7.56
CA GLY A 82 -12.35 4.50 7.99
C GLY A 82 -11.12 4.50 7.06
N VAL A 83 -11.23 5.07 5.87
CA VAL A 83 -10.11 5.22 4.94
C VAL A 83 -9.37 6.55 5.15
N THR A 84 -8.05 6.47 5.26
CA THR A 84 -7.16 7.63 5.13
C THR A 84 -6.49 7.64 3.77
N ARG A 85 -6.65 8.73 3.01
CA ARG A 85 -5.95 8.92 1.74
C ARG A 85 -4.62 9.61 1.99
N LEU A 86 -3.56 9.08 1.39
CA LEU A 86 -2.23 9.65 1.42
C LEU A 86 -1.85 10.01 0.00
N ASN A 87 -2.01 11.29 -0.33
CA ASN A 87 -1.66 11.86 -1.63
C ASN A 87 -1.02 13.24 -1.43
N ALA A 88 -0.60 13.86 -2.53
CA ALA A 88 -0.14 15.23 -2.55
C ALA A 88 -0.98 16.06 -3.52
N GLY A 89 -1.17 17.33 -3.19
CA GLY A 89 -1.82 18.34 -4.01
C GLY A 89 -1.20 19.72 -3.76
N PRO A 90 -1.72 20.79 -4.39
CA PRO A 90 -1.14 22.12 -4.30
C PRO A 90 -0.99 22.68 -2.87
N ALA A 91 -1.80 22.21 -1.92
CA ALA A 91 -1.83 22.73 -0.55
C ALA A 91 -1.58 21.66 0.53
N HIS A 92 -1.30 20.41 0.17
CA HIS A 92 -1.08 19.34 1.13
C HIS A 92 -0.10 18.29 0.60
N VAL A 93 0.67 17.71 1.52
CA VAL A 93 1.60 16.62 1.21
C VAL A 93 1.46 15.52 2.26
N SER A 94 1.38 14.28 1.79
CA SER A 94 1.41 13.10 2.64
C SER A 94 2.69 12.31 2.40
N TYR A 95 3.09 11.55 3.41
CA TYR A 95 4.21 10.61 3.31
C TYR A 95 3.73 9.21 3.65
N VAL A 96 4.30 8.23 2.94
CA VAL A 96 3.97 6.81 3.09
C VAL A 96 5.23 6.07 3.56
N PRO A 97 5.13 5.26 4.62
CA PRO A 97 6.25 4.43 5.05
C PRO A 97 6.49 3.28 4.06
N VAL A 98 7.73 3.13 3.60
CA VAL A 98 8.14 2.06 2.68
C VAL A 98 9.29 1.27 3.32
N PRO A 99 9.10 -0.03 3.62
CA PRO A 99 10.17 -0.90 4.07
C PRO A 99 11.06 -1.32 2.90
N ALA A 100 12.32 -1.63 3.21
CA ALA A 100 13.19 -2.35 2.27
C ALA A 100 12.59 -3.73 1.96
N LEU A 101 12.98 -4.33 0.82
CA LEU A 101 12.52 -5.68 0.46
C LEU A 101 13.12 -6.76 1.38
N THR A 102 14.30 -6.50 1.94
CA THR A 102 15.03 -7.44 2.78
C THR A 102 15.62 -6.76 4.00
N GLY A 103 16.09 -7.58 4.96
CA GLY A 103 16.70 -7.10 6.19
C GLY A 103 15.69 -6.74 7.27
N ARG A 104 16.15 -5.97 8.27
CA ARG A 104 15.33 -5.59 9.42
C ARG A 104 14.57 -4.30 9.13
N THR A 105 13.28 -4.42 8.90
CA THR A 105 12.39 -3.30 8.56
C THR A 105 11.34 -2.99 9.62
N TRP A 106 11.39 -3.68 10.77
CA TRP A 106 10.47 -3.47 11.88
C TRP A 106 10.38 -1.97 12.25
N PRO A 107 9.17 -1.42 12.45
CA PRO A 107 7.88 -2.10 12.61
C PRO A 107 7.12 -2.38 11.30
N LEU A 108 7.73 -2.16 10.14
CA LEU A 108 7.07 -2.28 8.83
C LEU A 108 7.44 -3.59 8.14
N ALA A 109 6.51 -4.13 7.36
CA ALA A 109 6.77 -5.26 6.48
C ALA A 109 5.94 -5.14 5.20
N TRP A 110 6.40 -5.80 4.14
CA TRP A 110 5.58 -6.07 2.98
C TRP A 110 4.60 -7.20 3.30
N ARG A 111 3.30 -6.96 3.16
CA ARG A 111 2.30 -8.04 3.11
C ARG A 111 2.25 -8.63 1.70
N CYS A 112 2.30 -7.75 0.70
CA CYS A 112 2.49 -8.07 -0.70
C CYS A 112 3.60 -7.15 -1.21
N PRO A 113 4.81 -7.66 -1.51
CA PRO A 113 5.85 -6.82 -2.10
C PRO A 113 5.49 -6.42 -3.54
N PRO A 114 6.03 -5.32 -4.07
CA PRO A 114 5.89 -5.00 -5.49
C PRO A 114 6.49 -6.14 -6.34
N THR A 115 5.89 -6.41 -7.50
CA THR A 115 6.40 -7.42 -8.46
C THR A 115 7.09 -6.77 -9.65
N THR A 116 6.65 -5.57 -10.05
CA THR A 116 7.32 -4.69 -11.02
C THR A 116 7.24 -3.23 -10.53
N PRO A 117 8.09 -2.32 -11.04
CA PRO A 117 8.13 -0.93 -10.57
C PRO A 117 6.84 -0.12 -10.77
N ASP A 118 5.99 -0.54 -11.72
CA ASP A 118 4.79 0.15 -12.19
C ASP A 118 3.47 -0.58 -11.85
N ARG A 119 3.55 -1.77 -11.25
CA ARG A 119 2.37 -2.56 -10.87
C ARG A 119 1.92 -2.22 -9.46
N PHE A 120 0.94 -1.32 -9.40
CA PHE A 120 0.31 -0.87 -8.15
C PHE A 120 -1.06 -1.53 -7.93
N VAL A 121 -1.59 -1.38 -6.72
CA VAL A 121 -2.94 -1.81 -6.38
C VAL A 121 -3.96 -1.10 -7.25
N HIS A 122 -4.88 -1.86 -7.86
CA HIS A 122 -5.88 -1.29 -8.76
C HIS A 122 -6.90 -0.42 -7.99
N PRO A 123 -6.96 0.90 -8.22
CA PRO A 123 -7.63 1.84 -7.33
C PRO A 123 -9.16 1.66 -7.31
N LEU A 124 -9.77 1.31 -8.46
CA LEU A 124 -11.21 1.07 -8.52
C LEU A 124 -11.59 -0.23 -7.81
N LEU A 125 -10.74 -1.26 -7.90
CA LEU A 125 -11.00 -2.55 -7.27
C LEU A 125 -10.92 -2.38 -5.75
N LEU A 126 -9.86 -1.73 -5.28
CA LEU A 126 -9.68 -1.39 -3.87
C LEU A 126 -10.85 -0.58 -3.33
N ARG A 127 -11.28 0.46 -4.05
CA ARG A 127 -12.42 1.28 -3.61
C ARG A 127 -13.71 0.47 -3.49
N SER A 128 -13.98 -0.43 -4.44
CA SER A 128 -15.15 -1.32 -4.37
C SER A 128 -15.06 -2.27 -3.18
N ALA A 129 -13.92 -2.93 -2.99
CA ALA A 129 -13.68 -3.84 -1.87
C ALA A 129 -13.83 -3.15 -0.50
N VAL A 130 -13.27 -1.94 -0.35
CA VAL A 130 -13.45 -1.13 0.86
C VAL A 130 -14.93 -0.81 1.09
N SER A 131 -15.65 -0.43 0.04
CA SER A 131 -17.07 -0.06 0.15
C SER A 131 -17.91 -1.24 0.59
N GLU A 132 -17.59 -2.44 0.14
CA GLU A 132 -18.29 -3.67 0.56
C GLU A 132 -17.93 -4.06 2.00
N LEU A 133 -16.65 -3.98 2.38
CA LEU A 133 -16.16 -4.46 3.68
C LEU A 133 -16.51 -3.50 4.84
N LEU A 134 -16.58 -2.20 4.58
CA LEU A 134 -16.85 -1.15 5.57
C LEU A 134 -18.29 -0.62 5.54
N ALA A 135 -19.18 -1.22 4.76
CA ALA A 135 -20.62 -0.90 4.77
C ALA A 135 -21.40 -1.61 5.90
N GLY A 136 -20.71 -2.36 6.76
CA GLY A 136 -21.27 -3.03 7.94
C GLY A 136 -21.43 -2.13 9.15
#